data_AF-A0A523MLR6-F1
#
_entry.id   AF-A0A523MLR6-F1
#
_cell.length_a   1.000
_cell.length_b   1.000
_cell.length_c   1.000
_cell.angle_alpha   90.00
_cell.angle_beta   90.00
_cell.angle_gamma   90.00
#
_symmetry.space_group_name_H-M   'P 1'
#
loop_
_entity.id
_entity.type
_entity.pdbx_description
1 polymer ?
#
loop_
_entity_poly.entity_id
_entity_poly.type
_entity_poly.pdbx_seq_one_letter_code
_entity_poly.pdbx_strand_id
1 'polypeptide(L)'
;RSFLFEPFRIPSGSMMPTLLEGDFIFVNKFAYGLRLPVINTKILGIGEPDHGDVVVFKLPSDPSINYIKRVVGLPGDVVTYEQDSKRLTINGVAISLDVLGPYEGNSGLQLAREGLGDSDHLLLLTRNRRSPGGTYVVPEGHYFMMGDNRDNSRDSRFEGVEFIPEYRLVGKATRIWMNWRWPAQGGPLWNRIGDRIE
;
A
#
# COMPACT_ATOMS: atom_id res chain seq x y z
N ARG A 1 -4.10 -22.41 15.34
CA ARG A 1 -2.64 -22.32 15.11
C ARG A 1 -2.32 -20.85 14.87
N SER A 2 -1.55 -20.21 15.75
CA SER A 2 -1.15 -18.81 15.59
C SER A 2 0.09 -18.77 14.69
N PHE A 3 -0.09 -18.51 13.39
CA PHE A 3 1.03 -18.37 12.46
C PHE A 3 1.53 -16.92 12.48
N LEU A 4 2.86 -16.74 12.55
CA LEU A 4 3.55 -15.45 12.55
C LEU A 4 3.44 -14.72 11.20
N PHE A 5 3.33 -15.50 10.12
CA PHE A 5 3.20 -15.02 8.75
C PHE A 5 2.11 -15.80 8.03
N GLU A 6 1.23 -15.09 7.33
CA GLU A 6 0.24 -15.69 6.43
C GLU A 6 0.61 -15.36 4.98
N PRO A 7 0.60 -16.35 4.07
CA PRO A 7 0.85 -16.11 2.65
C PRO A 7 -0.38 -15.45 2.01
N PHE A 8 -0.16 -14.32 1.33
CA PHE A 8 -1.18 -13.69 0.47
C PHE A 8 -0.73 -13.71 -0.97
N ARG A 9 -1.66 -13.97 -1.89
CA ARG A 9 -1.45 -13.81 -3.34
C ARG A 9 -1.95 -12.44 -3.77
N ILE A 10 -1.14 -11.71 -4.53
CA ILE A 10 -1.49 -10.40 -5.09
C ILE A 10 -2.34 -10.60 -6.35
N PRO A 11 -3.62 -10.20 -6.35
CA PRO A 11 -4.53 -10.47 -7.45
C PRO A 11 -4.60 -9.33 -8.48
N SER A 12 -4.04 -8.14 -8.18
CA SER A 12 -4.16 -6.95 -9.03
C SER A 12 -2.89 -6.10 -9.05
N GLY A 13 -2.69 -5.34 -10.12
CA GLY A 13 -1.55 -4.44 -10.32
C GLY A 13 -1.61 -3.07 -9.63
N SER A 14 -2.46 -2.90 -8.60
CA SER A 14 -2.64 -1.58 -7.93
C SER A 14 -1.41 -1.11 -7.13
N MET A 15 -0.50 -2.02 -6.81
CA MET A 15 0.74 -1.78 -6.07
C MET A 15 1.97 -1.87 -6.97
N MET A 16 1.82 -1.84 -8.30
CA MET A 16 2.96 -1.82 -9.20
C MET A 16 3.75 -0.50 -9.04
N PRO A 17 5.09 -0.53 -9.13
CA PRO A 17 5.93 -1.69 -9.48
C PRO A 17 6.34 -2.55 -8.27
N THR A 18 6.08 -2.09 -7.05
CA THR A 18 6.44 -2.74 -5.78
C THR A 18 5.90 -4.17 -5.71
N LEU A 19 4.61 -4.35 -5.97
CA LEU A 19 3.96 -5.65 -6.05
C LEU A 19 3.30 -5.85 -7.41
N LEU A 20 3.58 -6.99 -8.02
CA LEU A 20 3.03 -7.43 -9.28
C LEU A 20 1.93 -8.47 -9.03
N GLU A 21 1.01 -8.57 -9.98
CA GLU A 21 0.07 -9.68 -10.00
C GLU A 21 0.80 -11.02 -9.95
N GLY A 22 0.29 -11.96 -9.16
CA GLY A 22 0.91 -13.27 -8.97
C GLY A 22 2.06 -13.29 -7.97
N ASP A 23 2.48 -12.16 -7.39
CA ASP A 23 3.35 -12.17 -6.21
C ASP A 23 2.65 -12.88 -5.06
N PHE A 24 3.43 -13.65 -4.31
CA PHE A 24 3.07 -14.20 -3.03
C PHE A 24 3.93 -13.54 -1.97
N ILE A 25 3.28 -12.98 -0.96
CA ILE A 25 3.94 -12.14 0.06
C ILE A 25 3.80 -12.76 1.45
N PHE A 26 4.77 -12.45 2.31
CA PHE A 26 4.67 -12.65 3.75
C PHE A 26 4.08 -11.41 4.41
N VAL A 27 3.04 -11.62 5.21
CA VAL A 27 2.39 -10.56 6.01
C VAL A 27 2.61 -10.84 7.49
N ASN A 28 3.27 -9.92 8.18
CA ASN A 28 3.43 -9.93 9.62
C ASN A 28 2.16 -9.37 10.28
N LYS A 29 1.34 -10.26 10.83
CA LYS A 29 0.07 -9.90 11.51
C LYS A 29 0.25 -9.25 12.87
N PHE A 30 1.43 -9.33 13.46
CA PHE A 30 1.73 -8.76 14.77
C PHE A 30 2.39 -7.38 14.69
N ALA A 31 2.60 -6.86 13.48
CA ALA A 31 3.17 -5.53 13.29
C ALA A 31 2.31 -4.42 13.89
N TYR A 32 1.00 -4.64 14.06
CA TYR A 32 0.03 -3.63 14.54
C TYR A 32 -0.89 -4.17 15.65
N GLY A 33 -0.36 -5.05 16.49
CA GLY A 33 -1.07 -5.58 17.66
C GLY A 33 -1.75 -6.94 17.47
N LEU A 34 -1.67 -7.74 18.52
CA LEU A 34 -2.13 -9.13 18.60
C LEU A 34 -3.59 -9.17 19.09
N ARG A 35 -4.56 -9.49 18.22
CA ARG A 35 -5.97 -9.71 18.64
C ARG A 35 -6.22 -11.18 18.96
N LEU A 36 -6.11 -11.54 20.24
CA LEU A 36 -6.55 -12.85 20.71
C LEU A 36 -8.09 -12.87 20.80
N PRO A 37 -8.75 -13.97 20.38
CA PRO A 37 -10.21 -14.08 20.37
C PRO A 37 -10.89 -14.05 21.74
N VAL A 38 -10.15 -13.92 22.85
CA VAL A 38 -10.68 -14.09 24.22
C VAL A 38 -10.46 -12.87 25.12
N ILE A 39 -9.66 -11.87 24.73
CA ILE A 39 -9.35 -10.73 25.61
C ILE A 39 -9.41 -9.42 24.82
N ASN A 40 -10.40 -8.57 25.13
CA ASN A 40 -10.64 -7.25 24.53
C ASN A 40 -9.68 -6.17 25.06
N THR A 41 -8.43 -6.54 25.37
CA THR A 41 -7.43 -5.62 25.94
C THR A 41 -6.22 -5.63 25.01
N LYS A 42 -5.76 -4.45 24.55
CA LYS A 42 -4.48 -4.28 23.84
C LYS A 42 -3.36 -4.81 24.76
N ILE A 43 -2.99 -6.09 24.64
CA ILE A 43 -1.89 -6.67 25.39
C ILE A 43 -0.61 -6.31 24.62
N LEU A 44 -0.01 -5.21 25.03
CA LEU A 44 1.19 -4.55 24.49
C LEU A 44 1.04 -3.95 23.09
N GLY A 45 1.31 -2.65 22.97
CA GLY A 45 1.44 -1.94 21.69
C GLY A 45 2.68 -2.44 20.96
N ILE A 46 2.50 -3.42 20.09
CA ILE A 46 3.54 -3.93 19.19
C ILE A 46 3.33 -3.20 17.87
N GLY A 47 3.95 -2.02 17.74
CA GLY A 47 4.01 -1.17 16.53
C GLY A 47 2.70 -0.46 16.13
N GLU A 48 2.82 0.77 15.64
CA GLU A 48 1.80 1.45 14.84
C GLU A 48 2.32 1.52 13.39
N PRO A 49 1.47 1.51 12.36
CA PRO A 49 1.89 1.76 10.99
C PRO A 49 2.63 3.09 10.90
N ASP A 50 3.74 3.08 10.18
CA ASP A 50 4.50 4.29 9.86
C ASP A 50 4.26 4.70 8.40
N HIS A 51 4.63 5.92 8.06
CA HIS A 51 4.64 6.37 6.67
C HIS A 51 5.46 5.42 5.80
N GLY A 52 4.91 5.09 4.64
CA GLY A 52 5.55 4.17 3.70
C GLY A 52 5.25 2.70 3.96
N ASP A 53 4.67 2.31 5.09
CA ASP A 53 4.38 0.90 5.34
C ASP A 53 3.38 0.32 4.33
N VAL A 54 3.67 -0.85 3.78
CA VAL A 54 2.74 -1.58 2.92
C VAL A 54 1.89 -2.52 3.76
N VAL A 55 0.58 -2.28 3.83
CA VAL A 55 -0.32 -2.90 4.80
C VAL A 55 -1.49 -3.59 4.12
N VAL A 56 -1.77 -4.82 4.57
CA VAL A 56 -3.01 -5.53 4.26
C VAL A 56 -4.08 -5.10 5.24
N PHE A 57 -5.27 -4.78 4.75
CA PHE A 57 -6.43 -4.41 5.56
C PHE A 57 -7.74 -4.90 4.94
N LYS A 58 -8.78 -5.02 5.75
CA LYS A 58 -10.14 -5.32 5.28
C LYS A 58 -10.78 -4.06 4.71
N LEU A 59 -11.29 -4.13 3.49
CA LEU A 59 -11.90 -3.00 2.80
C LEU A 59 -13.08 -2.42 3.61
N PRO A 60 -13.14 -1.08 3.81
CA PRO A 60 -14.19 -0.51 4.64
C PRO A 60 -15.63 -0.74 4.17
N SER A 61 -15.89 -0.64 2.87
CA SER A 61 -17.22 -0.90 2.30
C SER A 61 -17.59 -2.38 2.25
N ASP A 62 -16.62 -3.28 2.25
CA ASP A 62 -16.84 -4.73 2.23
C ASP A 62 -15.71 -5.48 2.95
N PRO A 63 -15.88 -5.77 4.26
CA PRO A 63 -14.85 -6.43 5.07
C PRO A 63 -14.52 -7.88 4.68
N SER A 64 -15.24 -8.47 3.72
CA SER A 64 -14.90 -9.79 3.16
C SER A 64 -13.70 -9.73 2.21
N ILE A 65 -13.34 -8.54 1.74
CA ILE A 65 -12.27 -8.29 0.78
C ILE A 65 -11.04 -7.73 1.51
N ASN A 66 -9.87 -8.34 1.27
CA ASN A 66 -8.58 -7.78 1.72
C ASN A 66 -7.98 -6.90 0.62
N TYR A 67 -7.58 -5.69 1.00
CA TYR A 67 -6.78 -4.77 0.19
C TYR A 67 -5.36 -4.72 0.72
N ILE A 68 -4.43 -4.34 -0.16
CA ILE A 68 -3.04 -4.02 0.19
C ILE A 68 -2.69 -2.67 -0.44
N LYS A 69 -2.21 -1.74 0.39
CA LYS A 69 -1.85 -0.37 0.00
C LYS A 69 -0.71 0.13 0.88
N ARG A 70 -0.10 1.24 0.47
CA ARG A 70 0.92 1.97 1.23
C ARG A 70 0.26 2.97 2.16
N VAL A 71 0.72 3.03 3.41
CA VAL A 71 0.35 4.05 4.39
C VAL A 71 0.97 5.37 3.94
N VAL A 72 0.11 6.32 3.60
CA VAL A 72 0.50 7.68 3.21
C VAL A 72 0.24 8.68 4.32
N GLY A 73 -0.89 8.57 5.03
CA GLY A 73 -1.21 9.43 6.16
C GLY A 73 -1.49 8.64 7.43
N LEU A 74 -0.95 9.12 8.54
CA LEU A 74 -1.14 8.66 9.90
C LEU A 74 -2.25 9.46 10.61
N PRO A 75 -2.75 9.00 11.77
CA PRO A 75 -3.68 9.76 12.60
C PRO A 75 -3.24 11.22 12.79
N GLY A 76 -4.14 12.17 12.49
CA GLY A 76 -3.89 13.61 12.64
C GLY A 76 -3.26 14.29 11.42
N ASP A 77 -2.74 13.54 10.44
CA ASP A 77 -2.12 14.14 9.27
C ASP A 77 -3.10 14.91 8.39
N VAL A 78 -2.59 15.97 7.76
CA VAL A 78 -3.23 16.64 6.65
C VAL A 78 -2.54 16.22 5.35
N VAL A 79 -3.16 15.31 4.62
CA VAL A 79 -2.66 14.80 3.33
C VAL A 79 -3.33 15.55 2.19
N THR A 80 -2.55 16.18 1.32
CA THR A 80 -3.04 16.79 0.08
C THR A 80 -2.44 16.08 -1.12
N TYR A 81 -3.29 15.62 -2.04
CA TYR A 81 -2.87 15.07 -3.34
C TYR A 81 -3.35 15.99 -4.46
N GLU A 82 -2.39 16.55 -5.20
CA GLU A 82 -2.65 17.40 -6.35
C GLU A 82 -2.90 16.56 -7.60
N GLN A 83 -4.11 16.63 -8.15
CA GLN A 83 -4.53 15.79 -9.27
C GLN A 83 -3.74 16.03 -10.58
N ASP A 84 -3.36 17.28 -10.87
CA ASP A 84 -2.69 17.63 -12.12
C ASP A 84 -1.18 17.37 -12.06
N SER A 85 -0.53 17.78 -10.97
CA SER A 85 0.92 17.62 -10.78
C SER A 85 1.29 16.23 -10.24
N LYS A 86 0.31 15.48 -9.71
CA LYS A 86 0.46 14.18 -9.04
C LYS A 86 1.36 14.23 -7.81
N ARG A 87 1.50 15.41 -7.22
CA ARG A 87 2.34 15.62 -6.03
C ARG A 87 1.54 15.40 -4.75
N LEU A 88 2.24 14.86 -3.78
CA LEU A 88 1.74 14.64 -2.43
C LEU A 88 2.34 15.68 -1.49
N THR A 89 1.55 16.16 -0.54
CA THR A 89 1.97 17.01 0.56
C THR A 89 1.39 16.45 1.85
N ILE A 90 2.21 16.34 2.90
CA ILE A 90 1.78 15.89 4.23
C ILE A 90 2.11 16.99 5.23
N ASN A 91 1.12 17.46 5.99
CA ASN A 91 1.27 18.53 6.99
C ASN A 91 1.92 19.81 6.44
N GLY A 92 1.61 20.15 5.19
CA GLY A 92 2.17 21.31 4.47
C GLY A 92 3.57 21.11 3.91
N VAL A 93 4.20 19.96 4.14
CA VAL A 93 5.51 19.60 3.60
C VAL A 93 5.34 18.81 2.31
N ALA A 94 5.87 19.35 1.22
CA ALA A 94 5.83 18.68 -0.08
C ALA A 94 6.72 17.44 -0.05
N ILE A 95 6.15 16.32 -0.49
CA ILE A 95 6.86 15.06 -0.61
C ILE A 95 7.71 15.06 -1.88
N SER A 96 8.93 14.50 -1.80
CA SER A 96 9.85 14.36 -2.93
C SER A 96 9.22 13.46 -4.00
N LEU A 97 9.37 13.83 -5.27
CA LEU A 97 8.87 13.04 -6.39
C LEU A 97 9.80 13.23 -7.58
N ASP A 98 10.57 12.19 -7.87
CA ASP A 98 11.55 12.15 -8.95
C ASP A 98 11.03 11.25 -10.07
N VAL A 99 10.66 11.84 -11.20
CA VAL A 99 10.20 11.08 -12.38
C VAL A 99 11.41 10.52 -13.12
N LEU A 100 11.57 9.20 -13.09
CA LEU A 100 12.75 8.49 -13.61
C LEU A 100 12.66 8.23 -15.11
N GLY A 101 11.45 8.23 -15.69
CA GLY A 101 11.23 8.05 -17.12
C GLY A 101 10.03 7.14 -17.43
N PRO A 102 9.88 6.70 -18.69
CA PRO A 102 8.87 5.72 -19.06
C PRO A 102 9.11 4.38 -18.35
N TYR A 103 8.05 3.70 -17.94
CA TYR A 103 8.14 2.34 -17.40
C TYR A 103 8.37 1.33 -18.54
N GLU A 104 9.31 0.41 -18.35
CA GLU A 104 9.67 -0.57 -19.38
C GLU A 104 8.46 -1.41 -19.80
N GLY A 105 8.30 -1.61 -21.11
CA GLY A 105 7.18 -2.36 -21.67
C GLY A 105 5.83 -1.60 -21.69
N ASN A 106 5.73 -0.38 -21.13
CA ASN A 106 4.52 0.43 -21.22
C ASN A 106 4.82 1.95 -21.22
N SER A 107 4.89 2.55 -22.41
CA SER A 107 5.16 3.98 -22.61
C SER A 107 4.06 4.92 -22.10
N GLY A 108 2.89 4.39 -21.75
CA GLY A 108 1.80 5.12 -21.10
C GLY A 108 2.00 5.32 -19.60
N LEU A 109 2.93 4.58 -19.00
CA LEU A 109 3.28 4.65 -17.59
C LEU A 109 4.64 5.33 -17.41
N GLN A 110 4.77 6.14 -16.37
CA GLN A 110 6.03 6.72 -15.92
C GLN A 110 6.43 6.10 -14.60
N LEU A 111 7.68 5.65 -14.52
CA LEU A 111 8.31 5.26 -13.28
C LEU A 111 8.75 6.51 -12.53
N ALA A 112 8.41 6.59 -11.26
CA ALA A 112 8.85 7.66 -10.37
C ALA A 112 9.31 7.09 -9.03
N ARG A 113 10.08 7.88 -8.29
CA ARG A 113 10.48 7.63 -6.91
C ARG A 113 9.86 8.69 -6.00
N GLU A 114 9.28 8.28 -4.89
CA GLU A 114 8.69 9.17 -3.89
C GLU A 114 9.21 8.81 -2.49
N GLY A 115 9.56 9.83 -1.70
CA GLY A 115 10.03 9.65 -0.32
C GLY A 115 8.88 9.70 0.68
N LEU A 116 8.69 8.65 1.47
CA LEU A 116 7.71 8.61 2.56
C LEU A 116 8.39 8.16 3.85
N GLY A 117 8.33 9.00 4.88
CA GLY A 117 9.07 8.77 6.13
C GLY A 117 10.58 8.74 5.87
N ASP A 118 11.24 7.68 6.33
CA ASP A 118 12.68 7.48 6.21
C ASP A 118 13.09 6.68 4.95
N SER A 119 12.16 6.42 4.02
CA SER A 119 12.41 5.55 2.87
C SER A 119 11.85 6.10 1.56
N ASP A 120 12.54 5.77 0.46
CA ASP A 120 12.07 6.01 -0.89
C ASP A 120 11.41 4.74 -1.44
N HIS A 121 10.31 4.90 -2.18
CA HIS A 121 9.69 3.80 -2.90
C HIS A 121 9.46 4.16 -4.36
N LEU A 122 9.31 3.13 -5.19
CA LEU A 122 8.95 3.29 -6.61
C LEU A 122 7.44 3.28 -6.77
N LEU A 123 6.95 4.06 -7.72
CA LEU A 123 5.54 4.16 -8.06
C LEU A 123 5.35 4.38 -9.57
N LEU A 124 4.14 4.11 -10.05
CA LEU A 124 3.75 4.35 -11.44
C LEU A 124 2.73 5.48 -11.54
N LEU A 125 3.00 6.41 -12.47
CA LEU A 125 2.09 7.47 -12.87
C LEU A 125 1.62 7.20 -14.31
N THR A 126 0.32 7.28 -14.58
CA THR A 126 -0.22 7.13 -15.94
C THR A 126 -0.28 8.48 -16.63
N ARG A 127 0.32 8.61 -17.81
CA ARG A 127 0.26 9.86 -18.59
C ARG A 127 -1.18 10.20 -18.95
N ASN A 128 -1.55 11.48 -18.82
CA ASN A 128 -2.88 12.02 -19.17
C ASN A 128 -4.08 11.38 -18.45
N ARG A 129 -3.86 10.57 -17.40
CA ARG A 129 -4.92 10.08 -16.53
C ARG A 129 -4.91 10.85 -15.23
N ARG A 130 -6.09 11.29 -14.82
CA ARG A 130 -6.32 11.97 -13.55
C ARG A 130 -6.87 10.97 -12.55
N SER A 131 -6.39 11.06 -11.33
CA SER A 131 -6.96 10.40 -10.14
C SER A 131 -7.61 11.46 -9.27
N PRO A 132 -8.62 11.13 -8.45
CA PRO A 132 -9.18 12.09 -7.52
C PRO A 132 -8.07 12.74 -6.68
N GLY A 133 -8.04 14.08 -6.69
CA GLY A 133 -7.24 14.89 -5.78
C GLY A 133 -8.09 15.41 -4.62
N GLY A 134 -7.42 16.01 -3.65
CA GLY A 134 -8.10 16.58 -2.49
C GLY A 134 -7.17 16.75 -1.29
N THR A 135 -7.72 17.37 -0.25
CA THR A 135 -7.10 17.49 1.07
C THR A 135 -7.91 16.64 2.05
N TYR A 136 -7.21 15.79 2.77
CA TYR A 136 -7.75 14.79 3.68
C TYR A 136 -7.14 14.99 5.06
N VAL A 137 -7.97 15.26 6.06
CA VAL A 137 -7.54 15.29 7.46
C VAL A 137 -7.80 13.91 8.03
N VAL A 138 -6.72 13.16 8.32
CA VAL A 138 -6.81 11.77 8.77
C VAL A 138 -7.35 11.73 10.20
N PRO A 139 -8.50 11.11 10.45
CA PRO A 139 -9.06 11.04 11.81
C PRO A 139 -8.16 10.23 12.75
N GLU A 140 -8.27 10.51 14.04
CA GLU A 140 -7.63 9.68 15.07
C GLU A 140 -7.98 8.19 14.91
N GLY A 141 -6.98 7.31 15.10
CA GLY A 141 -7.13 5.87 14.94
C GLY A 141 -7.44 5.40 13.51
N HIS A 142 -7.25 6.25 12.50
CA HIS A 142 -7.40 5.90 11.08
C HIS A 142 -6.13 6.18 10.28
N TYR A 143 -6.06 5.61 9.08
CA TYR A 143 -4.94 5.76 8.17
C TYR A 143 -5.43 6.10 6.76
N PHE A 144 -4.66 6.93 6.06
CA PHE A 144 -4.87 7.23 4.65
C PHE A 144 -3.91 6.40 3.80
N MET A 145 -4.46 5.61 2.89
CA MET A 145 -3.74 4.57 2.17
C MET A 145 -3.80 4.82 0.67
N MET A 146 -2.68 4.67 -0.04
CA MET A 146 -2.61 4.82 -1.51
C MET A 146 -1.90 3.64 -2.17
N GLY A 147 -2.23 3.39 -3.43
CA GLY A 147 -1.51 2.40 -4.24
C GLY A 147 -0.35 3.02 -4.99
N ASP A 148 0.73 2.25 -5.13
CA ASP A 148 1.93 2.67 -5.85
C ASP A 148 1.64 2.84 -7.36
N ASN A 149 0.66 2.11 -7.91
CA ASN A 149 0.16 2.37 -9.25
C ASN A 149 -0.92 3.47 -9.17
N ARG A 150 -0.47 4.71 -9.01
CA ARG A 150 -1.27 5.85 -8.51
C ARG A 150 -2.56 6.07 -9.28
N ASP A 151 -2.56 5.90 -10.59
CA ASP A 151 -3.74 6.12 -11.43
C ASP A 151 -4.52 4.85 -11.76
N ASN A 152 -4.08 3.69 -11.27
CA ASN A 152 -4.76 2.40 -11.41
C ASN A 152 -5.03 1.75 -10.04
N SER A 153 -5.22 2.58 -9.02
CA SER A 153 -5.48 2.15 -7.65
C SER A 153 -6.78 2.76 -7.15
N ARG A 154 -7.73 1.91 -6.73
CA ARG A 154 -8.88 2.31 -5.93
C ARG A 154 -8.47 2.24 -4.47
N ASP A 155 -8.19 3.39 -3.88
CA ASP A 155 -7.63 3.56 -2.54
C ASP A 155 -8.33 4.70 -1.79
N SER A 156 -7.74 5.23 -0.69
CA SER A 156 -8.41 6.18 0.21
C SER A 156 -8.92 7.47 -0.44
N ARG A 157 -8.48 7.77 -1.67
CA ARG A 157 -9.01 8.88 -2.48
C ARG A 157 -10.41 8.63 -3.03
N PHE A 158 -10.91 7.40 -2.97
CA PHE A 158 -12.18 6.96 -3.57
C PHE A 158 -13.22 6.56 -2.52
N GLU A 159 -14.48 6.80 -2.86
CA GLU A 159 -15.64 6.37 -2.07
C GLU A 159 -15.64 4.84 -1.85
N GLY A 160 -15.98 4.45 -0.62
CA GLY A 160 -15.99 3.07 -0.14
C GLY A 160 -14.64 2.56 0.36
N VAL A 161 -13.54 3.29 0.12
CA VAL A 161 -12.26 3.03 0.78
C VAL A 161 -12.03 4.06 1.89
N GLU A 162 -11.92 5.35 1.52
CA GLU A 162 -11.74 6.47 2.46
C GLU A 162 -10.66 6.17 3.52
N PHE A 163 -10.87 6.55 4.78
CA PHE A 163 -9.92 6.29 5.85
C PHE A 163 -10.05 4.87 6.40
N ILE A 164 -8.92 4.22 6.64
CA ILE A 164 -8.88 2.84 7.14
C ILE A 164 -8.75 2.87 8.66
N PRO A 165 -9.77 2.45 9.44
CA PRO A 165 -9.64 2.41 10.88
C PRO A 165 -8.63 1.32 11.29
N GLU A 166 -7.88 1.56 12.37
CA GLU A 166 -6.85 0.66 12.91
C GLU A 166 -7.37 -0.78 13.08
N TYR A 167 -8.64 -0.93 13.47
CA TYR A 167 -9.24 -2.25 13.66
C TYR A 167 -9.45 -3.07 12.40
N ARG A 168 -9.30 -2.48 11.21
CA ARG A 168 -9.38 -3.19 9.93
C ARG A 168 -8.01 -3.63 9.40
N LEU A 169 -6.92 -3.22 10.02
CA LEU A 169 -5.58 -3.66 9.63
C LEU A 169 -5.39 -5.15 9.92
N VAL A 170 -4.78 -5.85 8.97
CA VAL A 170 -4.47 -7.29 9.05
C VAL A 170 -2.99 -7.50 9.34
N GLY A 171 -2.11 -6.72 8.73
CA GLY A 171 -0.66 -6.79 8.99
C GLY A 171 0.20 -6.11 7.93
N LYS A 172 1.49 -5.97 8.22
CA LYS A 172 2.51 -5.38 7.34
C LYS A 172 3.06 -6.41 6.37
N ALA A 173 3.07 -6.11 5.07
CA ALA A 173 3.73 -6.90 4.07
C ALA A 173 5.26 -6.69 4.16
N THR A 174 6.05 -7.76 4.20
CA THR A 174 7.50 -7.64 4.46
C THR A 174 8.38 -8.13 3.32
N ARG A 175 8.01 -9.24 2.66
CA ARG A 175 8.82 -9.86 1.60
C ARG A 175 7.97 -10.59 0.57
N ILE A 176 8.48 -10.67 -0.65
CA ILE A 176 7.96 -11.55 -1.71
C ILE A 176 8.67 -12.90 -1.58
N TRP A 177 7.92 -14.01 -1.50
CA TRP A 177 8.50 -15.36 -1.37
C TRP A 177 8.29 -16.23 -2.60
N MET A 178 7.40 -15.85 -3.51
CA MET A 178 7.22 -16.47 -4.82
C MET A 178 6.52 -15.49 -5.76
N ASN A 179 6.69 -15.63 -7.07
CA ASN A 179 5.81 -15.02 -8.06
C ASN A 179 5.40 -16.08 -9.07
N TRP A 180 4.11 -16.22 -9.35
CA TRP A 180 3.64 -17.09 -10.42
C TRP A 180 2.22 -16.73 -10.93
N ARG A 181 2.12 -16.46 -12.24
CA ARG A 181 0.84 -16.20 -12.93
C ARG A 181 0.49 -17.32 -13.94
N TRP A 182 0.16 -18.51 -13.44
CA TRP A 182 -0.34 -19.60 -14.31
C TRP A 182 -1.78 -19.34 -14.79
N PRO A 183 -2.14 -19.59 -16.07
CA PRO A 183 -1.30 -19.99 -17.21
C PRO A 183 -0.75 -18.80 -18.02
N ALA A 184 -1.02 -17.57 -17.59
CA ALA A 184 -0.68 -16.35 -18.32
C ALA A 184 0.83 -16.08 -18.47
N GLN A 185 1.68 -16.74 -17.68
CA GLN A 185 3.14 -16.69 -17.77
C GLN A 185 3.71 -18.11 -17.74
N GLY A 186 4.74 -18.36 -18.58
CA GLY A 186 5.36 -19.68 -18.76
C GLY A 186 6.18 -20.21 -17.59
N GLY A 187 6.34 -19.44 -16.50
CA GLY A 187 7.06 -19.86 -15.29
C GLY A 187 7.17 -18.75 -14.23
N PRO A 188 7.79 -19.04 -13.07
CA PRO A 188 8.00 -18.07 -12.00
C PRO A 188 8.97 -16.93 -12.38
N LEU A 189 8.71 -15.71 -11.88
CA LEU A 189 9.67 -14.60 -11.96
C LEU A 189 10.69 -14.71 -10.82
N TRP A 190 11.79 -15.41 -11.07
CA TRP A 190 12.81 -15.74 -10.06
C TRP A 190 13.49 -14.52 -9.43
N ASN A 191 13.63 -13.43 -10.18
CA ASN A 191 14.29 -12.20 -9.73
C ASN A 191 13.51 -11.45 -8.62
N ARG A 192 12.26 -11.82 -8.33
CA ARG A 192 11.43 -11.19 -7.29
C ARG A 192 11.51 -11.89 -5.94
N ILE A 193 12.03 -13.12 -5.91
CA ILE A 193 12.02 -13.93 -4.69
C ILE A 193 13.02 -13.36 -3.68
N GLY A 194 12.54 -13.03 -2.48
CA GLY A 194 13.34 -12.48 -1.39
C GLY A 194 13.32 -10.95 -1.32
N ASP A 195 12.80 -10.27 -2.35
CA ASP A 195 12.68 -8.81 -2.37
C ASP A 195 11.93 -8.32 -1.14
N ARG A 196 12.47 -7.25 -0.55
CA ARG A 196 11.80 -6.54 0.52
C ARG A 196 10.66 -5.71 -0.07
N ILE A 197 9.59 -5.59 0.69
CA ILE A 197 8.48 -4.72 0.35
C ILE A 197 8.74 -3.42 1.11
N GLU A 198 9.33 -2.47 0.39
CA GLU A 198 9.68 -1.12 0.85
C GLU A 198 8.96 -0.07 0.00
#